data_AF-A0AAU8IZP0-F1
#
_entry.id   AF-A0AAU8IZP0-F1
#
_cell.length_a   1.000
_cell.length_b   1.000
_cell.length_c   1.000
_cell.angle_alpha   90.00
_cell.angle_beta   90.00
_cell.angle_gamma   90.00
#
_symmetry.space_group_name_H-M   'P 1'
#
loop_
_entity.id
_entity.type
_entity.pdbx_description
1 polymer ?
#
loop_
_entity_poly.entity_id
_entity_poly.type
_entity_poly.pdbx_seq_one_letter_code
_entity_poly.pdbx_strand_id
1 'polypeptide(L)'
;MSSASRTRQRGNPGRPAPAGRRGTGRPQQGRPPTRRGGRTTPPTQPEAAARPPAGPVRPRLPRKAGSFGPVSAHHLLIIQIALALVVAAAAISAILMVPAAIVGGLLVFLNLGRRRRHPLPEWMAIGRALKRRRRTFSGPPPAEVDSSFAPLLEADPALRTHEYESRDRRLVGFVGDGTFLTTLVQVDSAPGPLRPTSDARPLPVELLADSLDVEDIHLESVQLVQYTQPAPAPHLPPQALAAQAYAAVQAQAGAPAVRMTWVALKLDPELCPEAVEARGGGVRGAQRALLRASDQLISRLNGLGFRAEALDETGIISALSMAACVNPRANLNAQSRGGSSGPRTEETVRAWRCDDRWHASYWVGTWPQLGHGATPLGALTSGLSATRTMATTVSLAVSGAGRDDVALSGHVRLSARSENELDQAKRELERSSTALKAGLVRLDREQLPGLLATLPLGGTH
;
A
#
# COMPACT_ATOMS: atom_id res chain seq x y z
N MET A 1 32.31 1.19 -46.88
CA MET A 1 32.71 1.29 -48.30
C MET A 1 31.45 1.38 -49.13
N SER A 2 31.38 2.42 -49.95
CA SER A 2 30.26 2.84 -50.80
C SER A 2 29.83 1.80 -51.82
N SER A 3 28.54 1.78 -52.18
CA SER A 3 28.13 2.28 -53.50
C SER A 3 26.61 2.39 -53.61
N ALA A 4 26.20 3.55 -54.11
CA ALA A 4 24.83 3.93 -54.43
C ALA A 4 24.57 3.72 -55.93
N SER A 5 23.34 3.38 -56.28
CA SER A 5 22.83 3.42 -57.66
C SER A 5 21.54 4.22 -57.70
N ARG A 6 21.58 5.34 -58.42
CA ARG A 6 20.46 6.17 -58.91
C ARG A 6 19.44 5.30 -59.70
N THR A 7 18.19 5.68 -59.98
CA THR A 7 17.82 6.74 -60.94
C THR A 7 16.30 6.98 -61.04
N ARG A 8 15.91 8.28 -61.12
CA ARG A 8 14.76 8.96 -61.82
C ARG A 8 13.31 8.47 -61.66
N GLN A 9 12.29 9.28 -61.31
CA GLN A 9 11.81 10.65 -61.64
C GLN A 9 10.71 10.69 -62.74
N ARG A 10 9.65 11.48 -62.44
CA ARG A 10 8.51 12.02 -63.25
C ARG A 10 7.17 11.34 -62.93
N GLY A 11 6.04 12.01 -62.75
CA GLY A 11 5.65 13.43 -62.81
C GLY A 11 4.12 13.52 -62.66
N ASN A 12 3.65 14.52 -61.90
CA ASN A 12 2.25 14.96 -61.70
C ASN A 12 1.69 15.64 -62.99
N PRO A 13 0.47 16.26 -63.07
CA PRO A 13 -0.82 16.17 -62.34
C PRO A 13 -2.05 16.01 -63.29
N GLY A 14 -3.27 15.97 -62.75
CA GLY A 14 -4.48 16.20 -63.59
C GLY A 14 -5.83 16.11 -62.88
N ARG A 15 -6.33 17.26 -62.40
CA ARG A 15 -7.76 17.52 -62.09
C ARG A 15 -8.49 17.89 -63.40
N PRO A 16 -9.80 17.64 -63.54
CA PRO A 16 -10.73 18.78 -63.40
C PRO A 16 -12.12 18.44 -62.83
N ALA A 17 -12.81 19.48 -62.35
CA ALA A 17 -14.27 19.61 -62.20
C ALA A 17 -14.76 20.64 -63.25
N PRO A 18 -16.01 21.19 -63.30
CA PRO A 18 -17.30 20.84 -62.65
C PRO A 18 -18.51 20.87 -63.65
N ALA A 19 -19.73 20.59 -63.18
CA ALA A 19 -20.96 21.08 -63.82
C ALA A 19 -22.07 21.25 -62.77
N GLY A 20 -22.74 22.40 -62.76
CA GLY A 20 -23.84 22.72 -61.86
C GLY A 20 -25.16 22.98 -62.59
N ARG A 21 -26.25 23.12 -61.84
CA ARG A 21 -27.36 24.00 -62.23
C ARG A 21 -28.25 24.37 -61.04
N ARG A 22 -28.73 25.62 -61.11
CA ARG A 22 -29.50 26.41 -60.16
C ARG A 22 -30.98 26.00 -60.11
N GLY A 23 -31.64 26.30 -59.00
CA GLY A 23 -33.10 26.42 -58.90
C GLY A 23 -33.51 27.19 -57.64
N THR A 24 -34.14 28.35 -57.84
CA THR A 24 -34.56 29.37 -56.88
C THR A 24 -35.91 29.07 -56.21
N GLY A 25 -36.12 29.54 -54.97
CA GLY A 25 -37.46 29.66 -54.37
C GLY A 25 -37.45 30.00 -52.88
N ARG A 26 -37.93 31.20 -52.51
CA ARG A 26 -38.07 31.73 -51.14
C ARG A 26 -39.53 31.51 -50.65
N PRO A 27 -39.92 31.92 -49.42
CA PRO A 27 -40.33 31.05 -48.31
C PRO A 27 -41.86 31.01 -48.09
N GLN A 28 -42.38 29.95 -47.45
CA GLN A 28 -43.74 29.98 -46.90
C GLN A 28 -43.83 29.33 -45.53
N GLN A 29 -44.37 30.10 -44.60
CA GLN A 29 -44.79 29.72 -43.26
C GLN A 29 -45.85 28.62 -43.33
N GLY A 30 -45.61 27.53 -42.61
CA GLY A 30 -46.59 26.47 -42.37
C GLY A 30 -46.61 26.09 -40.90
N ARG A 31 -47.68 26.49 -40.21
CA ARG A 31 -48.07 25.99 -38.88
C ARG A 31 -48.14 24.46 -38.89
N PRO A 32 -47.67 23.75 -37.85
CA PRO A 32 -48.02 22.35 -37.65
C PRO A 32 -49.40 22.23 -36.95
N PRO A 33 -50.19 21.18 -37.26
CA PRO A 33 -51.46 20.90 -36.62
C PRO A 33 -51.26 20.27 -35.24
N THR A 34 -52.04 20.75 -34.28
CA THR A 34 -52.23 20.16 -32.95
C THR A 34 -52.93 18.81 -33.06
N ARG A 35 -52.29 17.71 -32.62
CA ARG A 35 -53.01 16.49 -32.22
C ARG A 35 -52.47 15.92 -30.91
N ARG A 36 -53.37 16.06 -29.94
CA ARG A 36 -53.53 15.48 -28.60
C ARG A 36 -52.99 14.05 -28.41
N GLY A 37 -52.29 13.84 -27.29
CA GLY A 37 -52.52 12.70 -26.39
C GLY A 37 -51.61 11.48 -26.55
N GLY A 38 -50.54 11.42 -25.76
CA GLY A 38 -49.71 10.21 -25.61
C GLY A 38 -48.43 10.49 -24.80
N ARG A 39 -48.58 10.88 -23.54
CA ARG A 39 -47.45 11.18 -22.64
C ARG A 39 -46.91 9.84 -22.09
N THR A 40 -46.04 9.18 -22.85
CA THR A 40 -45.16 8.14 -22.30
C THR A 40 -44.00 8.84 -21.60
N THR A 41 -44.08 8.92 -20.28
CA THR A 41 -42.96 9.24 -19.40
C THR A 41 -41.82 8.24 -19.65
N PRO A 42 -40.58 8.68 -19.92
CA PRO A 42 -39.43 7.79 -19.83
C PRO A 42 -39.30 7.33 -18.37
N PRO A 43 -38.88 6.09 -18.10
CA PRO A 43 -38.71 5.61 -16.74
C PRO A 43 -37.64 6.45 -16.06
N THR A 44 -38.05 7.16 -15.02
CA THR A 44 -37.17 7.81 -14.04
C THR A 44 -36.25 6.73 -13.49
N GLN A 45 -34.98 6.77 -13.89
CA GLN A 45 -33.92 6.06 -13.18
C GLN A 45 -33.99 6.52 -11.72
N PRO A 46 -33.94 5.61 -10.73
CA PRO A 46 -33.85 6.03 -9.34
C PRO A 46 -32.55 6.81 -9.19
N GLU A 47 -32.69 8.12 -9.04
CA GLU A 47 -31.64 9.04 -8.64
C GLU A 47 -31.06 8.47 -7.34
N ALA A 48 -29.88 7.87 -7.44
CA ALA A 48 -29.16 7.35 -6.30
C ALA A 48 -29.00 8.49 -5.30
N ALA A 49 -29.75 8.41 -4.20
CA ALA A 49 -29.75 9.42 -3.15
C ALA A 49 -28.30 9.72 -2.77
N ALA A 50 -27.83 10.92 -3.11
CA ALA A 50 -26.51 11.37 -2.74
C ALA A 50 -26.43 11.31 -1.21
N ARG A 51 -25.64 10.37 -0.68
CA ARG A 51 -25.36 10.27 0.75
C ARG A 51 -24.88 11.66 1.21
N PRO A 52 -25.38 12.17 2.35
CA PRO A 52 -24.87 13.43 2.89
C PRO A 52 -23.36 13.32 3.09
N PRO A 53 -22.58 14.39 2.85
CA PRO A 53 -21.14 14.37 3.01
C PRO A 53 -20.79 13.89 4.41
N ALA A 54 -20.01 12.80 4.49
CA ALA A 54 -19.60 12.23 5.75
C ALA A 54 -18.79 13.27 6.55
N GLY A 55 -19.19 13.51 7.79
CA GLY A 55 -18.50 14.41 8.71
C GLY A 55 -17.08 13.91 9.04
N PRO A 56 -16.27 14.69 9.77
CA PRO A 56 -14.90 14.32 10.09
C PRO A 56 -14.86 12.99 10.88
N VAL A 57 -14.16 11.99 10.33
CA VAL A 57 -13.98 10.66 10.91
C VAL A 57 -12.61 10.54 11.55
N ARG A 58 -12.54 9.93 12.73
CA ARG A 58 -11.30 9.42 13.30
C ARG A 58 -11.26 7.91 13.06
N PRO A 59 -10.34 7.41 12.23
CA PRO A 59 -10.22 5.98 12.03
C PRO A 59 -9.95 5.27 13.35
N ARG A 60 -10.67 4.19 13.60
CA ARG A 60 -10.43 3.32 14.75
C ARG A 60 -9.33 2.33 14.40
N LEU A 61 -8.35 2.20 15.27
CA LEU A 61 -7.30 1.20 15.12
C LEU A 61 -7.94 -0.19 15.13
N PRO A 62 -7.53 -1.12 14.25
CA PRO A 62 -7.94 -2.51 14.36
C PRO A 62 -7.51 -3.01 15.74
N ARG A 63 -8.50 -3.44 16.53
CA ARG A 63 -8.22 -4.17 17.77
C ARG A 63 -7.60 -5.49 17.36
N LYS A 64 -6.33 -5.71 17.71
CA LYS A 64 -5.68 -7.01 17.53
C LYS A 64 -6.61 -8.06 18.14
N ALA A 65 -7.04 -9.05 17.35
CA ALA A 65 -7.92 -10.11 17.81
C ALA A 65 -7.30 -10.75 19.06
N GLY A 66 -8.03 -10.75 20.17
CA GLY A 66 -7.55 -11.17 21.50
C GLY A 66 -7.20 -10.04 22.48
N SER A 67 -7.27 -8.76 22.09
CA SER A 67 -7.13 -7.63 23.03
C SER A 67 -8.48 -7.21 23.62
N PHE A 68 -8.87 -7.85 24.73
CA PHE A 68 -9.96 -7.34 25.58
C PHE A 68 -9.49 -6.08 26.32
N GLY A 69 -9.66 -4.91 25.69
CA GLY A 69 -9.45 -3.61 26.34
C GLY A 69 -8.00 -3.32 26.79
N PRO A 70 -7.78 -2.28 27.62
CA PRO A 70 -6.45 -1.90 28.09
C PRO A 70 -5.82 -2.93 29.07
N VAL A 71 -6.53 -4.02 29.40
CA VAL A 71 -6.05 -5.08 30.29
C VAL A 71 -6.33 -6.45 29.64
N SER A 72 -5.34 -6.98 28.91
CA SER A 72 -5.41 -8.34 28.34
C SER A 72 -5.87 -9.37 29.39
N ALA A 73 -6.75 -10.30 29.02
CA ALA A 73 -7.21 -11.41 29.88
C ALA A 73 -6.05 -12.19 30.52
N HIS A 74 -4.91 -12.22 29.82
CA HIS A 74 -3.66 -12.79 30.34
C HIS A 74 -3.13 -12.06 31.59
N HIS A 75 -3.26 -10.74 31.68
CA HIS A 75 -2.85 -9.97 32.86
C HIS A 75 -3.74 -10.30 34.06
N LEU A 76 -5.06 -10.40 33.86
CA LEU A 76 -6.00 -10.79 34.91
C LEU A 76 -5.72 -12.20 35.42
N LEU A 77 -5.45 -13.14 34.51
CA LEU A 77 -5.11 -14.52 34.88
C LEU A 77 -3.84 -14.59 35.74
N ILE A 78 -2.79 -13.84 35.39
CA ILE A 78 -1.55 -13.83 36.18
C ILE A 78 -1.75 -13.22 37.57
N ILE A 79 -2.57 -12.17 37.67
CA ILE A 79 -2.95 -11.59 38.97
C ILE A 79 -3.75 -12.60 39.80
N GLN A 80 -4.70 -13.33 39.19
CA GLN A 80 -5.46 -14.38 39.86
C GLN A 80 -4.57 -15.53 40.35
N ILE A 81 -3.61 -15.98 39.54
CA ILE A 81 -2.64 -17.02 39.93
C ILE A 81 -1.77 -16.53 41.09
N ALA A 82 -1.27 -15.30 41.05
CA ALA A 82 -0.49 -14.73 42.13
C ALA A 82 -1.29 -14.67 43.45
N LEU A 83 -2.56 -14.28 43.39
CA LEU A 83 -3.44 -14.25 44.54
C LEU A 83 -3.74 -15.67 45.06
N ALA A 84 -4.06 -16.61 44.18
CA ALA A 84 -4.33 -18.00 44.53
C ALA A 84 -3.12 -18.65 45.23
N LEU A 85 -1.90 -18.34 44.77
CA LEU A 85 -0.65 -18.86 45.35
C LEU A 85 -0.44 -18.35 46.78
N VAL A 86 -0.74 -17.08 47.05
CA VAL A 86 -0.67 -16.50 48.41
C VAL A 86 -1.76 -17.08 49.32
N VAL A 87 -2.99 -17.23 48.83
CA VAL A 87 -4.11 -17.81 49.61
C VAL A 87 -3.85 -19.28 49.94
N ALA A 88 -3.37 -20.07 48.98
CA ALA A 88 -3.03 -21.47 49.20
C ALA A 88 -1.89 -21.64 50.22
N ALA A 89 -0.86 -20.79 50.15
CA ALA A 89 0.23 -20.80 51.13
C ALA A 89 -0.25 -20.46 52.55
N ALA A 90 -1.13 -19.45 52.68
CA ALA A 90 -1.73 -19.07 53.95
C ALA A 90 -2.58 -20.19 54.57
N ALA A 91 -3.24 -21.02 53.76
CA ALA A 91 -4.02 -22.16 54.22
C ALA A 91 -3.14 -23.33 54.72
N ILE A 92 -1.89 -23.44 54.26
CA ILE A 92 -0.98 -24.54 54.64
C ILE A 92 -0.14 -24.15 55.86
N SER A 93 0.56 -23.01 55.83
CA SER A 93 1.33 -22.52 56.99
C SER A 93 1.76 -21.06 56.85
N ALA A 94 1.87 -20.36 57.99
CA ALA A 94 2.32 -18.96 58.04
C ALA A 94 3.76 -18.77 57.49
N ILE A 95 4.62 -19.78 57.57
CA ILE A 95 6.00 -19.72 57.09
C ILE A 95 6.05 -19.71 55.55
N LEU A 96 5.11 -20.40 54.88
CA LEU A 96 5.05 -20.45 53.41
C LEU A 96 4.49 -19.16 52.79
N MET A 97 3.86 -18.27 53.57
CA MET A 97 3.37 -16.99 53.06
C MET A 97 4.47 -16.10 52.52
N VAL A 98 5.64 -16.05 53.18
CA VAL A 98 6.75 -15.18 52.77
C VAL A 98 7.28 -15.54 51.38
N PRO A 99 7.67 -16.80 51.07
CA PRO A 99 8.09 -17.17 49.73
C PRO A 99 6.96 -17.03 48.70
N ALA A 100 5.71 -17.36 49.06
CA ALA A 100 4.56 -17.19 48.17
C ALA A 100 4.29 -15.72 47.83
N ALA A 101 4.42 -14.81 48.79
CA ALA A 101 4.29 -13.37 48.57
C ALA A 101 5.43 -12.80 47.71
N ILE A 102 6.66 -13.31 47.88
CA ILE A 102 7.79 -12.93 47.01
C ILE A 102 7.54 -13.38 45.57
N VAL A 103 7.13 -14.64 45.37
CA VAL A 103 6.83 -15.18 44.03
C VAL A 103 5.62 -14.46 43.41
N GLY A 104 4.54 -14.26 44.16
CA GLY A 104 3.37 -13.51 43.72
C GLY A 104 3.70 -12.07 43.36
N GLY A 105 4.48 -11.39 44.21
CA GLY A 105 4.99 -10.04 43.97
C GLY A 105 5.88 -9.98 42.72
N LEU A 106 6.75 -10.97 42.50
CA LEU A 106 7.59 -11.06 41.30
C LEU A 106 6.75 -11.29 40.05
N LEU A 107 5.72 -12.15 40.11
CA LEU A 107 4.79 -12.37 38.99
C LEU A 107 4.04 -11.09 38.61
N VAL A 108 3.50 -10.38 39.60
CA VAL A 108 2.82 -9.09 39.41
C VAL A 108 3.81 -8.04 38.89
N PHE A 109 5.03 -7.98 39.41
CA PHE A 109 6.07 -7.06 38.95
C PHE A 109 6.53 -7.35 37.52
N LEU A 110 6.70 -8.62 37.13
CA LEU A 110 7.03 -8.99 35.75
C LEU A 110 5.86 -8.76 34.80
N ASN A 111 4.61 -8.84 35.30
CA ASN A 111 3.41 -8.63 34.50
C ASN A 111 3.12 -7.14 34.27
N LEU A 112 3.15 -6.32 35.32
CA LEU A 112 2.92 -4.87 35.23
C LEU A 112 4.20 -4.08 34.94
N GLY A 113 5.37 -4.71 35.03
CA GLY A 113 6.65 -4.09 34.72
C GLY A 113 6.66 -3.60 33.29
N ARG A 114 6.78 -2.28 33.12
CA ARG A 114 6.86 -1.63 31.81
C ARG A 114 8.30 -1.31 31.50
N ARG A 115 8.83 -1.90 30.42
CA ARG A 115 10.15 -1.54 29.90
C ARG A 115 9.97 -0.88 28.54
N ARG A 116 10.39 0.39 28.42
CA ARG A 116 10.30 1.19 27.18
C ARG A 116 8.88 1.24 26.59
N ARG A 117 7.88 1.52 27.45
CA ARG A 117 6.44 1.65 27.11
C ARG A 117 5.70 0.36 26.72
N HIS A 118 6.37 -0.80 26.69
CA HIS A 118 5.72 -2.10 26.53
C HIS A 118 5.72 -2.90 27.84
N PRO A 119 4.67 -3.69 28.13
CA PRO A 119 4.73 -4.73 29.16
C PRO A 119 5.86 -5.72 28.84
N LEU A 120 6.60 -6.16 29.87
CA LEU A 120 7.78 -7.03 29.72
C LEU A 120 7.53 -8.31 28.89
N PRO A 121 6.38 -9.02 29.02
CA PRO A 121 6.10 -10.21 28.21
C PRO A 121 6.05 -9.90 26.71
N GLU A 122 5.41 -8.79 26.32
CA GLU A 122 5.35 -8.35 24.94
C GLU A 122 6.75 -7.99 24.41
N TRP A 123 7.54 -7.26 25.22
CA TRP A 123 8.92 -6.93 24.86
C TRP A 123 9.80 -8.18 24.65
N MET A 124 9.63 -9.20 25.49
CA MET A 124 10.32 -10.49 25.34
C MET A 124 9.84 -11.26 24.10
N ALA A 125 8.53 -11.27 23.84
CA ALA A 125 7.95 -11.93 22.67
C ALA A 125 8.49 -11.30 21.38
N ILE A 126 8.50 -9.97 21.29
CA ILE A 126 9.08 -9.22 20.16
C ILE A 126 10.57 -9.56 19.98
N GLY A 127 11.34 -9.59 21.08
CA GLY A 127 12.76 -9.96 21.03
C GLY A 127 13.01 -11.41 20.56
N ARG A 128 12.19 -12.36 21.01
CA ARG A 128 12.26 -13.76 20.58
C ARG A 128 11.83 -13.91 19.12
N ALA A 129 10.81 -13.19 18.68
CA ALA A 129 10.35 -13.19 17.29
C ALA A 129 11.46 -12.71 16.34
N LEU A 130 12.14 -11.60 16.68
CA LEU A 130 13.32 -11.13 15.92
C LEU A 130 14.43 -12.20 15.88
N LYS A 131 14.74 -12.81 17.04
CA LYS A 131 15.77 -13.86 17.10
C LYS A 131 15.40 -15.09 16.27
N ARG A 132 14.12 -15.47 16.22
CA ARG A 132 13.61 -16.55 15.37
C ARG A 132 13.78 -16.18 13.89
N ARG A 133 13.30 -15.01 13.46
CA ARG A 133 13.43 -14.56 12.06
C ARG A 133 14.87 -14.55 11.55
N ARG A 134 15.81 -14.05 12.38
CA ARG A 134 17.26 -14.09 12.07
C ARG A 134 17.84 -15.49 11.93
N ARG A 135 17.26 -16.49 12.60
CA ARG A 135 17.70 -17.89 12.54
C ARG A 135 17.03 -18.65 11.40
N THR A 136 15.84 -18.23 10.99
CA THR A 136 15.06 -18.82 9.91
C THR A 136 15.50 -18.31 8.53
N PHE A 137 16.67 -17.65 8.43
CA PHE A 137 17.26 -17.35 7.14
C PHE A 137 17.38 -18.64 6.34
N SER A 138 16.51 -18.76 5.35
CA SER A 138 16.56 -19.84 4.37
C SER A 138 17.71 -19.51 3.43
N GLY A 139 18.44 -20.52 2.98
CA GLY A 139 19.61 -20.35 2.12
C GLY A 139 19.33 -19.56 0.83
N PRO A 140 20.31 -19.46 -0.09
CA PRO A 140 20.15 -18.67 -1.31
C PRO A 140 18.84 -19.03 -2.04
N PRO A 141 18.12 -18.03 -2.59
CA PRO A 141 16.88 -18.28 -3.30
C PRO A 141 17.12 -19.24 -4.49
N PRO A 142 16.10 -20.00 -4.91
CA PRO A 142 16.23 -20.90 -6.05
C PRO A 142 16.77 -20.14 -7.28
N ALA A 143 17.64 -20.78 -8.05
CA ALA A 143 18.34 -20.15 -9.19
C ALA A 143 17.39 -19.67 -10.31
N GLU A 144 16.15 -20.17 -10.33
CA GLU A 144 15.12 -19.83 -11.31
C GLU A 144 14.36 -18.53 -11.00
N VAL A 145 14.54 -17.95 -9.82
CA VAL A 145 13.85 -16.72 -9.42
C VAL A 145 14.56 -15.50 -9.98
N ASP A 146 13.79 -14.53 -10.48
CA ASP A 146 14.30 -13.21 -10.85
C ASP A 146 15.11 -12.59 -9.69
N SER A 147 16.35 -12.17 -9.98
CA SER A 147 17.26 -11.58 -9.00
C SER A 147 16.66 -10.33 -8.32
N SER A 148 15.75 -9.61 -8.97
CA SER A 148 15.06 -8.46 -8.38
C SER A 148 14.05 -8.87 -7.30
N PHE A 149 13.45 -10.06 -7.43
CA PHE A 149 12.51 -10.63 -6.46
C PHE A 149 13.20 -11.35 -5.29
N ALA A 150 14.47 -11.74 -5.44
CA ALA A 150 15.23 -12.46 -4.41
C ALA A 150 15.17 -11.84 -2.99
N PRO A 151 15.36 -10.52 -2.78
CA PRO A 151 15.24 -9.92 -1.45
C PRO A 151 13.85 -10.09 -0.81
N LEU A 152 12.80 -10.21 -1.61
CA LEU A 152 11.43 -10.39 -1.12
C LEU A 152 11.21 -11.83 -0.66
N LEU A 153 11.80 -12.81 -1.34
CA LEU A 153 11.81 -14.21 -0.88
C LEU A 153 12.65 -14.41 0.38
N GLU A 154 13.74 -13.67 0.55
CA GLU A 154 14.50 -13.68 1.81
C GLU A 154 13.67 -13.08 2.96
N ALA A 155 12.84 -12.07 2.66
CA ALA A 155 11.94 -11.42 3.60
C ALA A 155 10.74 -12.31 3.97
N ASP A 156 10.12 -12.96 2.98
CA ASP A 156 9.04 -13.92 3.15
C ASP A 156 9.18 -15.07 2.13
N PRO A 157 9.69 -16.24 2.57
CA PRO A 157 9.92 -17.38 1.69
C PRO A 157 8.67 -18.02 1.11
N ALA A 158 7.48 -17.69 1.62
CA ALA A 158 6.22 -18.25 1.12
C ALA A 158 5.71 -17.52 -0.13
N LEU A 159 6.16 -16.27 -0.37
CA LEU A 159 5.70 -15.46 -1.50
C LEU A 159 5.98 -16.12 -2.85
N ARG A 160 4.97 -16.14 -3.72
CA ARG A 160 5.03 -16.59 -5.10
C ARG A 160 4.31 -15.59 -5.99
N THR A 161 4.82 -15.41 -7.20
CA THR A 161 4.15 -14.65 -8.26
C THR A 161 3.51 -15.62 -9.25
N HIS A 162 2.41 -15.19 -9.85
CA HIS A 162 1.66 -15.96 -10.83
C HIS A 162 1.16 -15.05 -11.93
N GLU A 163 1.31 -15.48 -13.18
CA GLU A 163 0.65 -14.88 -14.32
C GLU A 163 -0.67 -15.59 -14.63
N TYR A 164 -1.66 -14.80 -15.02
CA TYR A 164 -2.96 -15.29 -15.50
C TYR A 164 -3.35 -14.57 -16.78
N GLU A 165 -3.67 -15.36 -17.81
CA GLU A 165 -4.23 -14.84 -19.04
C GLU A 165 -5.77 -14.80 -18.93
N SER A 166 -6.33 -13.59 -19.01
CA SER A 166 -7.78 -13.38 -19.08
C SER A 166 -8.36 -13.86 -20.41
N ARG A 167 -9.68 -14.01 -20.47
CA ARG A 167 -10.41 -14.37 -21.71
C ARG A 167 -10.12 -13.39 -22.86
N ASP A 168 -9.87 -12.13 -22.54
CA ASP A 168 -9.55 -11.07 -23.50
C ASP A 168 -8.05 -11.01 -23.86
N ARG A 169 -7.27 -12.06 -23.54
CA ARG A 169 -5.80 -12.13 -23.73
C ARG A 169 -5.01 -11.04 -22.99
N ARG A 170 -5.60 -10.46 -21.94
CA ARG A 170 -4.89 -9.56 -21.02
C ARG A 170 -4.15 -10.41 -19.98
N LEU A 171 -2.85 -10.21 -19.87
CA LEU A 171 -2.02 -10.79 -18.81
C LEU A 171 -2.20 -9.98 -17.53
N VAL A 172 -2.52 -10.65 -16.43
CA VAL A 172 -2.64 -10.04 -15.11
C VAL A 172 -1.82 -10.85 -14.13
N GLY A 173 -0.98 -10.15 -13.38
CA GLY A 173 -0.14 -10.72 -12.35
C GLY A 173 -0.88 -10.85 -11.03
N PHE A 174 -0.44 -11.83 -10.25
CA PHE A 174 -0.82 -12.02 -8.87
C PHE A 174 0.40 -12.33 -8.01
N VAL A 175 0.33 -12.01 -6.73
CA VAL A 175 1.32 -12.39 -5.70
C VAL A 175 0.60 -12.93 -4.47
N GLY A 176 1.10 -14.00 -3.88
CA GLY A 176 0.48 -14.63 -2.71
C GLY A 176 1.42 -15.61 -2.03
N ASP A 177 1.01 -16.13 -0.87
CA ASP A 177 1.78 -17.12 -0.10
C ASP A 177 1.15 -18.54 -0.13
N GLY A 178 0.08 -18.69 -0.90
CA GLY A 178 -0.73 -19.91 -0.98
C GLY A 178 -1.97 -19.90 -0.08
N THR A 179 -2.05 -18.98 0.89
CA THR A 179 -3.25 -18.75 1.71
C THR A 179 -4.08 -17.59 1.19
N PHE A 180 -3.43 -16.53 0.71
CA PHE A 180 -4.09 -15.38 0.08
C PHE A 180 -3.55 -15.13 -1.33
N LEU A 181 -4.26 -14.30 -2.07
CA LEU A 181 -3.85 -13.79 -3.38
C LEU A 181 -4.03 -12.27 -3.45
N THR A 182 -3.05 -11.57 -4.00
CA THR A 182 -3.07 -10.12 -4.18
C THR A 182 -2.82 -9.76 -5.63
N THR A 183 -3.55 -8.78 -6.15
CA THR A 183 -3.28 -8.14 -7.45
C THR A 183 -2.99 -6.66 -7.25
N LEU A 184 -2.16 -6.08 -8.13
CA LEU A 184 -1.72 -4.70 -8.03
C LEU A 184 -2.29 -3.90 -9.19
N VAL A 185 -2.94 -2.78 -8.87
CA VAL A 185 -3.36 -1.77 -9.82
C VAL A 185 -2.43 -0.57 -9.70
N GLN A 186 -1.69 -0.25 -10.76
CA GLN A 186 -0.95 1.01 -10.83
C GLN A 186 -1.91 2.15 -11.13
N VAL A 187 -1.76 3.25 -10.39
CA VAL A 187 -2.60 4.43 -10.53
C VAL A 187 -1.74 5.64 -10.82
N ASP A 188 -1.89 6.19 -12.02
CA ASP A 188 -1.26 7.42 -12.43
C ASP A 188 -2.28 8.56 -12.43
N SER A 189 -1.82 9.76 -12.08
CA SER A 189 -2.61 10.97 -12.31
C SER A 189 -2.74 11.19 -13.81
N ALA A 190 -3.93 11.53 -14.29
CA ALA A 190 -4.08 11.91 -15.69
C ALA A 190 -3.13 13.08 -16.03
N PRO A 191 -2.57 13.13 -17.25
CA PRO A 191 -1.65 14.18 -17.64
C PRO A 191 -2.35 15.54 -17.51
N GLY A 192 -1.91 16.30 -16.51
CA GLY A 192 -2.29 17.69 -16.28
C GLY A 192 -1.27 18.65 -16.89
N PRO A 193 -1.46 19.97 -16.72
CA PRO A 193 -0.50 20.96 -17.20
C PRO A 193 0.91 20.70 -16.62
N LEU A 194 1.94 21.04 -17.39
CA LEU A 194 3.38 20.82 -17.08
C LEU A 194 3.84 21.41 -15.73
N ARG A 195 3.05 22.30 -15.13
CA ARG A 195 3.18 22.77 -13.75
C ARG A 195 1.98 22.29 -12.93
N PRO A 196 2.04 21.09 -12.36
CA PRO A 196 1.03 20.69 -11.39
C PRO A 196 1.11 21.63 -10.18
N THR A 197 -0.02 22.20 -9.78
CA THR A 197 -0.17 22.73 -8.43
C THR A 197 -0.06 21.56 -7.45
N SER A 198 0.35 21.82 -6.19
CA SER A 198 0.50 20.82 -5.12
C SER A 198 -0.73 19.88 -4.96
N ASP A 199 -1.89 20.32 -5.45
CA ASP A 199 -3.15 19.58 -5.54
C ASP A 199 -3.22 18.58 -6.72
N ALA A 200 -2.27 17.64 -6.79
CA ALA A 200 -2.56 16.40 -7.51
C ALA A 200 -3.81 15.78 -6.87
N ARG A 201 -4.86 15.54 -7.67
CA ARG A 201 -6.16 15.06 -7.18
C ARG A 201 -5.94 13.86 -6.25
N PRO A 202 -6.23 13.99 -4.94
CA PRO A 202 -5.95 12.92 -4.00
C PRO A 202 -6.83 11.72 -4.32
N LEU A 203 -6.28 10.51 -4.21
CA LEU A 203 -7.05 9.29 -4.40
C LEU A 203 -8.17 9.25 -3.33
N PRO A 204 -9.44 9.09 -3.72
CA PRO A 204 -10.54 9.04 -2.77
C PRO A 204 -10.46 7.74 -1.96
N VAL A 205 -10.39 7.88 -0.65
CA VAL A 205 -10.18 6.76 0.29
C VAL A 205 -11.47 5.97 0.49
N GLU A 206 -12.61 6.65 0.35
CA GLU A 206 -13.93 6.03 0.30
C GLU A 206 -13.98 4.96 -0.80
N LEU A 207 -13.33 5.21 -1.94
CA LEU A 207 -13.25 4.21 -3.01
C LEU A 207 -12.49 2.95 -2.60
N LEU A 208 -11.50 3.06 -1.71
CA LEU A 208 -10.78 1.89 -1.19
C LEU A 208 -11.68 1.05 -0.28
N ALA A 209 -12.49 1.71 0.57
CA ALA A 209 -13.47 1.03 1.41
C ALA A 209 -14.59 0.39 0.58
N ASP A 210 -15.13 1.12 -0.41
CA ASP A 210 -16.16 0.63 -1.34
C ASP A 210 -15.66 -0.48 -2.28
N SER A 211 -14.35 -0.77 -2.26
CA SER A 211 -13.75 -1.87 -3.01
C SER A 211 -13.55 -3.13 -2.17
N LEU A 212 -13.76 -3.08 -0.85
CA LEU A 212 -13.71 -4.28 0.01
C LEU A 212 -14.79 -5.29 -0.39
N ASP A 213 -15.98 -4.80 -0.72
CA ASP A 213 -17.14 -5.61 -1.09
C ASP A 213 -17.55 -5.34 -2.53
N VAL A 214 -17.36 -6.34 -3.40
CA VAL A 214 -17.73 -6.28 -4.81
C VAL A 214 -18.64 -7.45 -5.15
N GLU A 215 -19.95 -7.20 -5.25
CA GLU A 215 -20.96 -8.23 -5.54
C GLU A 215 -20.96 -9.32 -4.45
N ASP A 216 -20.54 -10.54 -4.77
CA ASP A 216 -20.38 -11.69 -3.89
C ASP A 216 -18.93 -11.87 -3.38
N ILE A 217 -18.04 -10.93 -3.71
CA ILE A 217 -16.59 -11.01 -3.41
C ILE A 217 -16.28 -10.11 -2.22
N HIS A 218 -15.71 -10.72 -1.17
CA HIS A 218 -15.26 -10.03 0.04
C HIS A 218 -13.73 -10.06 0.09
N LEU A 219 -13.09 -8.91 -0.12
CA LEU A 219 -11.65 -8.77 0.00
C LEU A 219 -11.25 -8.72 1.47
N GLU A 220 -10.10 -9.31 1.81
CA GLU A 220 -9.53 -9.19 3.16
C GLU A 220 -9.12 -7.73 3.42
N SER A 221 -8.49 -7.11 2.41
CA SER A 221 -8.04 -5.73 2.50
C SER A 221 -7.79 -5.08 1.14
N VAL A 222 -7.84 -3.74 1.14
CA VAL A 222 -7.42 -2.89 0.04
C VAL A 222 -6.36 -1.92 0.54
N GLN A 223 -5.17 -1.98 -0.05
CA GLN A 223 -4.01 -1.22 0.38
C GLN A 223 -3.58 -0.22 -0.68
N LEU A 224 -3.57 1.07 -0.32
CA LEU A 224 -2.92 2.13 -1.08
C LEU A 224 -1.45 2.24 -0.66
N VAL A 225 -0.53 2.12 -1.61
CA VAL A 225 0.90 2.32 -1.40
C VAL A 225 1.39 3.45 -2.29
N GLN A 226 1.96 4.48 -1.68
CA GLN A 226 2.57 5.61 -2.37
C GLN A 226 4.08 5.61 -2.10
N TYR A 227 4.85 5.52 -3.17
CA TYR A 227 6.30 5.61 -3.13
C TYR A 227 6.76 6.96 -3.68
N THR A 228 7.59 7.67 -2.92
CA THR A 228 8.13 8.97 -3.32
C THR A 228 9.65 8.99 -3.24
N GLN A 229 10.28 9.61 -4.24
CA GLN A 229 11.68 10.02 -4.18
C GLN A 229 11.76 11.55 -4.27
N PRO A 230 12.39 12.23 -3.29
CA PRO A 230 12.44 13.68 -3.30
C PRO A 230 13.35 14.22 -4.42
N ALA A 231 12.99 15.40 -4.93
CA ALA A 231 13.85 16.25 -5.74
C ALA A 231 14.22 17.51 -4.94
N PRO A 232 15.48 17.98 -4.94
CA PRO A 232 16.65 17.31 -5.51
C PRO A 232 17.02 16.06 -4.71
N ALA A 233 17.78 15.16 -5.33
CA ALA A 233 18.20 13.93 -4.67
C ALA A 233 19.06 14.26 -3.41
N PRO A 234 18.77 13.69 -2.22
CA PRO A 234 19.37 14.16 -0.96
C PRO A 234 20.89 14.03 -0.85
N HIS A 235 21.50 13.21 -1.70
CA HIS A 235 22.95 13.00 -1.74
C HIS A 235 23.71 14.08 -2.51
N LEU A 236 23.00 14.99 -3.21
CA LEU A 236 23.63 16.09 -3.91
C LEU A 236 24.10 17.16 -2.91
N PRO A 237 25.34 17.69 -3.05
CA PRO A 237 25.79 18.81 -2.24
C PRO A 237 24.84 20.00 -2.36
N PRO A 238 24.57 20.76 -1.27
CA PRO A 238 23.70 21.93 -1.31
C PRO A 238 24.17 23.02 -2.30
N GLN A 239 25.48 23.08 -2.58
CA GLN A 239 26.08 24.03 -3.51
C GLN A 239 25.95 23.60 -4.98
N ALA A 240 25.50 22.36 -5.25
CA ALA A 240 25.33 21.89 -6.62
C ALA A 240 24.25 22.72 -7.34
N LEU A 241 24.55 23.13 -8.57
CA LEU A 241 23.62 23.92 -9.40
C LEU A 241 22.24 23.23 -9.52
N ALA A 242 22.23 21.90 -9.68
CA ALA A 242 21.00 21.12 -9.73
C ALA A 242 20.20 21.20 -8.43
N ALA A 243 20.87 21.20 -7.26
CA ALA A 243 20.19 21.31 -5.97
C ALA A 243 19.54 22.70 -5.80
N GLN A 244 20.25 23.77 -6.18
CA GLN A 244 19.74 25.14 -6.12
C GLN A 244 18.59 25.38 -7.11
N ALA A 245 18.74 24.91 -8.35
CA ALA A 245 17.70 25.03 -9.38
C ALA A 245 16.40 24.31 -8.99
N TYR A 246 16.53 23.09 -8.45
CA TYR A 246 15.36 22.34 -7.97
C TYR A 246 14.78 22.89 -6.67
N ALA A 247 15.56 23.56 -5.82
CA ALA A 247 15.04 24.12 -4.57
C ALA A 247 13.91 25.15 -4.81
N ALA A 248 14.04 26.00 -5.84
CA ALA A 248 13.00 26.97 -6.19
C ALA A 248 11.72 26.27 -6.68
N VAL A 249 11.85 25.22 -7.50
CA VAL A 249 10.71 24.42 -7.99
C VAL A 249 10.06 23.64 -6.85
N GLN A 250 10.86 23.06 -5.94
CA GLN A 250 10.36 22.36 -4.77
C GLN A 250 9.60 23.31 -3.84
N ALA A 251 10.12 24.52 -3.60
CA ALA A 251 9.46 25.53 -2.77
C ALA A 251 8.08 25.96 -3.33
N GLN A 252 7.91 25.93 -4.65
CA GLN A 252 6.66 26.34 -5.31
C GLN A 252 5.67 25.20 -5.51
N ALA A 253 6.15 24.02 -5.92
CA ALA A 253 5.29 22.90 -6.35
C ALA A 253 5.22 21.76 -5.33
N GLY A 254 6.18 21.63 -4.41
CA GLY A 254 6.25 20.55 -3.42
C GLY A 254 6.31 19.13 -4.03
N ALA A 255 6.49 19.03 -5.34
CA ALA A 255 6.38 17.77 -6.06
C ALA A 255 7.69 16.96 -5.93
N PRO A 256 7.61 15.66 -5.58
CA PRO A 256 8.77 14.78 -5.58
C PRO A 256 9.28 14.54 -7.01
N ALA A 257 10.53 14.07 -7.15
CA ALA A 257 11.12 13.68 -8.44
C ALA A 257 10.35 12.49 -9.05
N VAL A 258 10.00 11.53 -8.19
CA VAL A 258 9.25 10.34 -8.55
C VAL A 258 8.12 10.18 -7.55
N ARG A 259 6.92 9.90 -8.06
CA ARG A 259 5.76 9.48 -7.27
C ARG A 259 5.10 8.32 -8.01
N MET A 260 5.13 7.14 -7.41
CA MET A 260 4.41 5.97 -7.89
C MET A 260 3.30 5.64 -6.90
N THR A 261 2.13 5.25 -7.42
CA THR A 261 0.98 4.89 -6.59
C THR A 261 0.44 3.53 -7.04
N TRP A 262 0.30 2.62 -6.09
CA TRP A 262 -0.29 1.30 -6.32
C TRP A 262 -1.45 1.09 -5.38
N VAL A 263 -2.48 0.41 -5.85
CA VAL A 263 -3.56 -0.13 -5.04
C VAL A 263 -3.48 -1.66 -5.11
N ALA A 264 -3.17 -2.29 -3.98
CA ALA A 264 -3.13 -3.74 -3.84
C ALA A 264 -4.46 -4.23 -3.27
N LEU A 265 -5.09 -5.17 -3.97
CA LEU A 265 -6.34 -5.81 -3.57
C LEU A 265 -6.00 -7.22 -3.09
N LYS A 266 -6.23 -7.51 -1.80
CA LYS A 266 -5.93 -8.80 -1.18
C LYS A 266 -7.19 -9.61 -0.97
N LEU A 267 -7.20 -10.83 -1.48
CA LEU A 267 -8.27 -11.80 -1.34
C LEU A 267 -7.77 -13.00 -0.53
N ASP A 268 -8.46 -13.29 0.56
CA ASP A 268 -8.44 -14.60 1.20
C ASP A 268 -9.62 -15.42 0.64
N PRO A 269 -9.37 -16.52 -0.09
CA PRO A 269 -10.43 -17.36 -0.65
C PRO A 269 -11.41 -17.90 0.40
N GLU A 270 -11.01 -18.02 1.67
CA GLU A 270 -11.86 -18.49 2.77
C GLU A 270 -12.93 -17.46 3.18
N LEU A 271 -12.77 -16.18 2.83
CA LEU A 271 -13.75 -15.13 3.14
C LEU A 271 -14.98 -15.16 2.21
N CYS A 272 -14.83 -15.65 0.99
CA CYS A 272 -15.92 -15.76 0.01
C CYS A 272 -15.85 -17.09 -0.78
N PRO A 273 -15.96 -18.25 -0.11
CA PRO A 273 -15.76 -19.56 -0.74
C PRO A 273 -16.80 -19.84 -1.84
N GLU A 274 -18.06 -19.42 -1.65
CA GLU A 274 -19.13 -19.58 -2.65
C GLU A 274 -18.82 -18.82 -3.94
N ALA A 275 -18.29 -17.60 -3.83
CA ALA A 275 -17.90 -16.78 -4.98
C ALA A 275 -16.71 -17.38 -5.75
N VAL A 276 -15.75 -17.98 -5.03
CA VAL A 276 -14.62 -18.69 -5.62
C VAL A 276 -15.10 -19.95 -6.34
N GLU A 277 -15.98 -20.73 -5.72
CA GLU A 277 -16.54 -21.96 -6.29
C GLU A 277 -17.35 -21.68 -7.56
N ALA A 278 -18.22 -20.67 -7.53
CA ALA A 278 -19.00 -20.22 -8.70
C ALA A 278 -18.12 -19.83 -9.89
N ARG A 279 -16.84 -19.48 -9.65
CA ARG A 279 -15.85 -19.09 -10.67
C ARG A 279 -14.92 -20.24 -11.09
N GLY A 280 -15.21 -21.47 -10.67
CA GLY A 280 -14.50 -22.69 -11.04
C GLY A 280 -13.60 -23.26 -9.94
N GLY A 281 -13.69 -22.73 -8.72
CA GLY A 281 -13.03 -23.28 -7.54
C GLY A 281 -11.51 -23.12 -7.52
N GLY A 282 -10.92 -23.41 -6.36
CA GLY A 282 -9.47 -23.38 -6.14
C GLY A 282 -8.79 -22.07 -6.54
N VAL A 283 -7.52 -22.15 -6.95
CA VAL A 283 -6.69 -20.99 -7.28
C VAL A 283 -7.24 -20.20 -8.48
N ARG A 284 -7.75 -20.89 -9.51
CA ARG A 284 -8.30 -20.21 -10.70
C ARG A 284 -9.60 -19.47 -10.40
N GLY A 285 -10.45 -20.04 -9.53
CA GLY A 285 -11.64 -19.36 -9.04
C GLY A 285 -11.28 -18.08 -8.27
N ALA A 286 -10.28 -18.16 -7.38
CA ALA A 286 -9.76 -17.02 -6.63
C ALA A 286 -9.16 -15.94 -7.54
N GLN A 287 -8.34 -16.32 -8.53
CA GLN A 287 -7.81 -15.40 -9.55
C GLN A 287 -8.92 -14.67 -10.31
N ARG A 288 -9.97 -15.38 -10.72
CA ARG A 288 -11.11 -14.79 -11.43
C ARG A 288 -11.95 -13.87 -10.54
N ALA A 289 -12.12 -14.22 -9.27
CA ALA A 289 -12.79 -13.36 -8.30
C ALA A 289 -12.00 -12.06 -8.12
N LEU A 290 -10.70 -12.17 -7.86
CA LEU A 290 -9.85 -11.01 -7.66
C LEU A 290 -9.74 -10.13 -8.92
N LEU A 291 -9.69 -10.74 -10.11
CA LEU A 291 -9.74 -10.03 -11.39
C LEU A 291 -11.03 -9.22 -11.56
N ARG A 292 -12.18 -9.78 -11.16
CA ARG A 292 -13.47 -9.06 -11.21
C ARG A 292 -13.46 -7.84 -10.29
N ALA A 293 -12.93 -7.98 -9.07
CA ALA A 293 -12.79 -6.88 -8.13
C ALA A 293 -11.82 -5.80 -8.64
N SER A 294 -10.69 -6.21 -9.24
CA SER A 294 -9.72 -5.26 -9.81
C SER A 294 -10.29 -4.48 -11.00
N ASP A 295 -11.04 -5.14 -11.90
CA ASP A 295 -11.68 -4.47 -13.03
C ASP A 295 -12.73 -3.46 -12.58
N GLN A 296 -13.46 -3.77 -11.51
CA GLN A 296 -14.42 -2.84 -10.91
C GLN A 296 -13.72 -1.60 -10.33
N LEU A 297 -12.60 -1.78 -9.61
CA LEU A 297 -11.80 -0.66 -9.11
C LEU A 297 -11.22 0.18 -10.26
N ILE A 298 -10.62 -0.46 -11.26
CA ILE A 298 -10.03 0.21 -12.42
C ILE A 298 -11.08 1.03 -13.16
N SER A 299 -12.26 0.47 -13.41
CA SER A 299 -13.37 1.17 -14.05
C SER A 299 -13.79 2.43 -13.26
N ARG A 300 -13.93 2.32 -11.93
CA ARG A 300 -14.28 3.45 -11.06
C ARG A 300 -13.18 4.52 -11.05
N LEU A 301 -11.91 4.13 -10.95
CA LEU A 301 -10.77 5.06 -10.98
C LEU A 301 -10.67 5.81 -12.30
N ASN A 302 -10.83 5.10 -13.43
CA ASN A 302 -10.84 5.70 -14.76
C ASN A 302 -12.03 6.67 -14.93
N GLY A 303 -13.21 6.30 -14.41
CA GLY A 303 -14.39 7.19 -14.38
C GLY A 303 -14.18 8.48 -13.58
N LEU A 304 -13.29 8.47 -12.59
CA LEU A 304 -12.89 9.63 -11.79
C LEU A 304 -11.74 10.45 -12.41
N GLY A 305 -11.25 10.03 -13.59
CA GLY A 305 -10.20 10.72 -14.34
C GLY A 305 -8.77 10.31 -13.96
N PHE A 306 -8.58 9.21 -13.22
CA PHE A 306 -7.26 8.60 -13.05
C PHE A 306 -6.93 7.69 -14.24
N ARG A 307 -5.65 7.32 -14.40
CA ARG A 307 -5.25 6.22 -15.28
C ARG A 307 -4.92 5.03 -14.40
N ALA A 308 -5.76 4.01 -14.41
CA ALA A 308 -5.60 2.80 -13.62
C ALA A 308 -5.43 1.57 -14.52
N GLU A 309 -4.44 0.74 -14.21
CA GLU A 309 -4.11 -0.48 -14.96
C GLU A 309 -3.66 -1.59 -14.01
N ALA A 310 -4.14 -2.83 -14.22
CA ALA A 310 -3.65 -4.00 -13.50
C ALA A 310 -2.28 -4.40 -14.04
N LEU A 311 -1.32 -4.64 -13.14
CA LEU A 311 0.02 -5.05 -13.52
C LEU A 311 0.06 -6.52 -13.93
N ASP A 312 0.89 -6.85 -14.92
CA ASP A 312 1.30 -8.22 -15.22
C ASP A 312 2.32 -8.74 -14.19
N GLU A 313 2.75 -10.00 -14.31
CA GLU A 313 3.69 -10.60 -13.35
C GLU A 313 5.01 -9.82 -13.27
N THR A 314 5.57 -9.42 -14.42
CA THR A 314 6.80 -8.62 -14.50
C THR A 314 6.62 -7.25 -13.83
N GLY A 315 5.46 -6.60 -14.04
CA GLY A 315 5.08 -5.35 -13.42
C GLY A 315 4.97 -5.46 -11.91
N ILE A 316 4.42 -6.56 -11.39
CA ILE A 316 4.38 -6.84 -9.95
C ILE A 316 5.79 -6.98 -9.37
N ILE A 317 6.66 -7.77 -10.01
CA ILE A 317 8.05 -7.95 -9.57
C ILE A 317 8.77 -6.59 -9.54
N SER A 318 8.60 -5.78 -10.58
CA SER A 318 9.16 -4.43 -10.67
C SER A 318 8.64 -3.50 -9.57
N ALA A 319 7.32 -3.48 -9.34
CA ALA A 319 6.69 -2.65 -8.32
C ALA A 319 7.15 -3.03 -6.91
N LEU A 320 7.18 -4.33 -6.58
CA LEU A 320 7.63 -4.81 -5.29
C LEU A 320 9.13 -4.54 -5.07
N SER A 321 9.96 -4.75 -6.11
CA SER A 321 11.39 -4.44 -6.07
C SER A 321 11.66 -2.95 -5.86
N MET A 322 10.89 -2.09 -6.54
CA MET A 322 10.98 -0.64 -6.38
C MET A 322 10.55 -0.21 -4.98
N ALA A 323 9.43 -0.73 -4.47
CA ALA A 323 8.96 -0.46 -3.12
C ALA A 323 10.00 -0.90 -2.08
N ALA A 324 10.55 -2.11 -2.20
CA ALA A 324 11.62 -2.62 -1.34
C ALA A 324 12.97 -1.89 -1.51
N CYS A 325 13.08 -0.97 -2.50
CA CYS A 325 14.29 -0.25 -2.86
C CYS A 325 15.49 -1.15 -3.15
N VAL A 326 15.26 -2.27 -3.85
CA VAL A 326 16.34 -3.16 -4.30
C VAL A 326 17.39 -2.37 -5.07
N ASN A 327 18.68 -2.55 -4.77
CA ASN A 327 19.73 -1.77 -5.42
C ASN A 327 19.92 -2.28 -6.86
N PRO A 328 19.72 -1.43 -7.89
CA PRO A 328 19.87 -1.85 -9.28
C PRO A 328 21.27 -2.41 -9.61
N ARG A 329 22.33 -1.86 -9.01
CA ARG A 329 23.71 -2.34 -9.21
C ARG A 329 23.92 -3.71 -8.57
N ALA A 330 23.39 -3.92 -7.36
CA ALA A 330 23.46 -5.22 -6.71
C ALA A 330 22.67 -6.27 -7.50
N ASN A 331 21.51 -5.87 -8.03
CA ASN A 331 20.67 -6.71 -8.87
C ASN A 331 21.39 -7.14 -10.16
N LEU A 332 21.97 -6.19 -10.90
CA LEU A 332 22.74 -6.48 -12.10
C LEU A 332 23.92 -7.43 -11.82
N ASN A 333 24.64 -7.20 -10.73
CA ASN A 333 25.77 -8.04 -10.34
C ASN A 333 25.33 -9.48 -10.00
N ALA A 334 24.20 -9.65 -9.31
CA ALA A 334 23.65 -10.96 -9.00
C ALA A 334 23.17 -11.67 -10.26
N GLN A 335 22.49 -10.96 -11.17
CA GLN A 335 22.07 -11.51 -12.46
C GLN A 335 23.26 -11.99 -13.30
N SER A 336 24.34 -11.20 -13.38
CA SER A 336 25.56 -11.60 -14.12
C SER A 336 26.29 -12.80 -13.53
N ARG A 337 26.09 -13.09 -12.24
CA ARG A 337 26.74 -14.20 -11.53
C ARG A 337 25.84 -15.43 -11.38
N GLY A 338 24.62 -15.40 -11.94
CA GLY A 338 23.65 -16.48 -11.79
C GLY A 338 23.11 -16.62 -10.35
N GLY A 339 23.10 -15.53 -9.58
CA GLY A 339 22.63 -15.50 -8.18
C GLY A 339 23.46 -14.62 -7.26
N SER A 340 22.99 -14.43 -6.02
CA SER A 340 23.75 -13.75 -4.96
C SER A 340 24.67 -14.73 -4.23
N SER A 341 25.84 -14.26 -3.79
CA SER A 341 26.81 -15.06 -3.02
C SER A 341 26.45 -15.18 -1.53
N GLY A 342 25.32 -14.61 -1.09
CA GLY A 342 24.91 -14.52 0.30
C GLY A 342 23.60 -13.74 0.48
N PRO A 343 23.14 -13.58 1.74
CA PRO A 343 21.94 -12.81 2.07
C PRO A 343 22.05 -11.39 1.52
N ARG A 344 21.03 -10.96 0.78
CA ARG A 344 20.87 -9.57 0.37
C ARG A 344 20.15 -8.75 1.43
N THR A 345 19.48 -9.41 2.37
CA THR A 345 18.65 -8.76 3.39
C THR A 345 19.13 -9.04 4.81
N GLU A 346 18.91 -8.08 5.71
CA GLU A 346 19.28 -8.22 7.12
C GLU A 346 18.34 -7.40 8.03
N GLU A 347 17.75 -8.05 9.04
CA GLU A 347 16.93 -7.35 10.04
C GLU A 347 17.74 -7.02 11.31
N THR A 348 18.00 -5.73 11.54
CA THR A 348 18.56 -5.21 12.79
C THR A 348 17.45 -4.90 13.81
N VAL A 349 17.81 -4.45 15.02
CA VAL A 349 16.82 -4.02 16.02
C VAL A 349 16.07 -2.75 15.58
N ARG A 350 16.67 -1.89 14.75
CA ARG A 350 16.14 -0.55 14.45
C ARG A 350 15.95 -0.27 12.97
N ALA A 351 16.42 -1.18 12.13
CA ALA A 351 16.38 -1.05 10.69
C ALA A 351 16.35 -2.42 10.02
N TRP A 352 15.76 -2.49 8.84
CA TRP A 352 15.97 -3.59 7.91
C TRP A 352 16.88 -3.10 6.78
N ARG A 353 17.75 -3.95 6.27
CA ARG A 353 18.68 -3.61 5.19
C ARG A 353 18.42 -4.49 3.99
N CYS A 354 18.39 -3.90 2.80
CA CYS A 354 18.43 -4.60 1.51
C CYS A 354 19.60 -4.07 0.71
N ASP A 355 20.56 -4.93 0.37
CA ASP A 355 21.82 -4.54 -0.27
C ASP A 355 22.52 -3.42 0.55
N ASP A 356 22.70 -2.24 -0.03
CA ASP A 356 23.27 -1.05 0.61
C ASP A 356 22.19 -0.06 1.12
N ARG A 357 20.91 -0.45 1.12
CA ARG A 357 19.78 0.40 1.50
C ARG A 357 19.29 0.09 2.89
N TRP A 358 19.16 1.14 3.70
CA TRP A 358 18.69 1.08 5.08
C TRP A 358 17.25 1.53 5.17
N HIS A 359 16.43 0.75 5.87
CA HIS A 359 15.00 0.98 6.01
C HIS A 359 14.60 1.13 7.46
N ALA A 360 13.71 2.08 7.76
CA ALA A 360 13.03 2.17 9.04
C ALA A 360 11.52 2.33 8.86
N SER A 361 10.77 1.45 9.50
CA SER A 361 9.31 1.40 9.42
C SER A 361 8.64 1.94 10.68
N TYR A 362 7.53 2.63 10.48
CA TYR A 362 6.67 3.24 11.47
C TYR A 362 5.22 2.80 11.25
N TRP A 363 4.50 2.64 12.34
CA TRP A 363 3.04 2.48 12.36
C TRP A 363 2.39 3.83 12.72
N VAL A 364 1.24 4.15 12.14
CA VAL A 364 0.41 5.31 12.52
C VAL A 364 -0.48 4.95 13.71
N GLY A 365 0.02 5.24 14.92
CA GLY A 365 -0.62 4.85 16.18
C GLY A 365 -1.71 5.82 16.63
N THR A 366 -1.73 7.03 16.10
CA THR A 366 -2.81 7.99 16.37
C THR A 366 -3.11 8.77 15.10
N TRP A 367 -4.35 8.72 14.66
CA TRP A 367 -4.80 9.39 13.46
C TRP A 367 -5.29 10.81 13.76
N PRO A 368 -5.01 11.79 12.89
CA PRO A 368 -5.73 13.06 12.91
C PRO A 368 -7.20 12.84 12.53
N GLN A 369 -8.03 13.87 12.70
CA GLN A 369 -9.36 13.88 12.08
C GLN A 369 -9.20 13.94 10.57
N LEU A 370 -9.87 13.03 9.87
CA LEU A 370 -9.89 12.94 8.41
C LEU A 370 -11.29 13.28 7.89
N GLY A 371 -11.39 13.79 6.66
CA GLY A 371 -12.67 14.05 5.99
C GLY A 371 -12.97 15.54 5.82
N HIS A 372 -14.22 15.86 5.43
CA HIS A 372 -14.63 17.24 5.14
C HIS A 372 -14.55 18.12 6.39
N GLY A 373 -13.84 19.26 6.27
CA GLY A 373 -13.55 20.17 7.39
C GLY A 373 -12.39 19.75 8.29
N ALA A 374 -11.68 18.66 7.98
CA ALA A 374 -10.50 18.19 8.68
C ALA A 374 -9.31 17.98 7.72
N THR A 375 -8.25 17.28 8.15
CA THR A 375 -7.06 17.05 7.31
C THR A 375 -7.42 16.10 6.16
N PRO A 376 -7.32 16.50 4.88
CA PRO A 376 -7.51 15.59 3.77
C PRO A 376 -6.47 14.47 3.81
N LEU A 377 -6.85 13.22 3.54
CA LEU A 377 -5.88 12.11 3.62
C LEU A 377 -4.71 12.29 2.65
N GLY A 378 -4.96 12.87 1.46
CA GLY A 378 -3.89 13.20 0.51
C GLY A 378 -2.89 14.24 1.03
N ALA A 379 -3.33 15.16 1.91
CA ALA A 379 -2.42 16.10 2.58
C ALA A 379 -1.59 15.38 3.66
N LEU A 380 -2.18 14.40 4.37
CA LEU A 380 -1.45 13.56 5.31
C LEU A 380 -0.41 12.69 4.60
N THR A 381 -0.77 11.98 3.52
CA THR A 381 0.19 11.16 2.77
C THR A 381 1.29 12.00 2.15
N SER A 382 0.95 13.14 1.55
CA SER A 382 1.92 14.08 0.99
C SER A 382 2.87 14.60 2.06
N GLY A 383 2.36 15.03 3.22
CA GLY A 383 3.16 15.53 4.33
C GLY A 383 4.08 14.47 4.96
N LEU A 384 3.61 13.23 5.11
CA LEU A 384 4.44 12.11 5.59
C LEU A 384 5.51 11.71 4.56
N SER A 385 5.19 11.83 3.27
CA SER A 385 6.09 11.50 2.15
C SER A 385 7.12 12.59 1.80
N ALA A 386 7.04 13.76 2.43
CA ALA A 386 7.91 14.91 2.16
C ALA A 386 9.30 14.82 2.82
N THR A 387 9.55 13.77 3.61
CA THR A 387 10.83 13.56 4.31
C THR A 387 11.99 13.46 3.32
N ARG A 388 13.09 14.20 3.57
CA ARG A 388 14.26 14.20 2.68
C ARG A 388 15.15 13.00 2.96
N THR A 389 14.85 11.90 2.28
CA THR A 389 15.64 10.67 2.27
C THR A 389 15.61 10.02 0.89
N MET A 390 16.35 8.95 0.64
CA MET A 390 16.39 8.32 -0.68
C MET A 390 14.99 8.00 -1.21
N ALA A 391 14.13 7.40 -0.38
CA ALA A 391 12.73 7.21 -0.70
C ALA A 391 11.86 7.15 0.56
N THR A 392 10.62 7.62 0.45
CA THR A 392 9.59 7.41 1.47
C THR A 392 8.47 6.58 0.88
N THR A 393 8.02 5.55 1.60
CA THR A 393 6.84 4.76 1.25
C THR A 393 5.77 5.00 2.30
N VAL A 394 4.61 5.47 1.89
CA VAL A 394 3.42 5.58 2.75
C VAL A 394 2.44 4.50 2.32
N SER A 395 1.97 3.69 3.27
CA SER A 395 0.96 2.68 3.04
C SER A 395 -0.25 2.92 3.92
N LEU A 396 -1.43 2.79 3.33
CA LEU A 396 -2.72 2.88 3.98
C LEU A 396 -3.50 1.63 3.59
N ALA A 397 -3.91 0.81 4.55
CA ALA A 397 -4.72 -0.37 4.28
C ALA A 397 -6.08 -0.26 4.95
N VAL A 398 -7.10 -0.60 4.19
CA VAL A 398 -8.49 -0.65 4.62
C VAL A 398 -8.86 -2.12 4.68
N SER A 399 -9.44 -2.58 5.79
CA SER A 399 -9.85 -3.98 5.97
C SER A 399 -11.22 -4.06 6.64
N GLY A 400 -11.94 -5.16 6.42
CA GLY A 400 -13.19 -5.43 7.14
C GLY A 400 -12.94 -5.58 8.64
N ALA A 401 -13.78 -4.96 9.47
CA ALA A 401 -13.71 -5.02 10.94
C ALA A 401 -15.03 -5.52 11.58
N GLY A 402 -15.82 -6.30 10.83
CA GLY A 402 -17.14 -6.79 11.22
C GLY A 402 -18.19 -6.47 10.16
N ARG A 403 -19.48 -6.65 10.50
CA ARG A 403 -20.59 -6.66 9.52
C ARG A 403 -20.81 -5.34 8.77
N ASP A 404 -20.29 -4.21 9.26
CA ASP A 404 -20.36 -2.89 8.60
C ASP A 404 -19.23 -1.92 9.04
N ASP A 405 -18.22 -2.39 9.80
CA ASP A 405 -17.14 -1.52 10.30
C ASP A 405 -15.87 -1.74 9.46
N VAL A 406 -15.14 -0.66 9.23
CA VAL A 406 -13.95 -0.65 8.40
C VAL A 406 -12.77 -0.20 9.25
N ALA A 407 -11.73 -1.04 9.32
CA ALA A 407 -10.49 -0.67 9.96
C ALA A 407 -9.57 0.03 8.95
N LEU A 408 -8.92 1.11 9.40
CA LEU A 408 -7.83 1.75 8.67
C LEU A 408 -6.52 1.52 9.44
N SER A 409 -5.54 0.95 8.76
CA SER A 409 -4.15 0.88 9.22
C SER A 409 -3.26 1.73 8.33
N GLY A 410 -2.13 2.17 8.90
CA GLY A 410 -1.24 3.11 8.24
C GLY A 410 0.20 2.86 8.63
N HIS A 411 1.09 2.85 7.64
CA HIS A 411 2.50 2.62 7.83
C HIS A 411 3.32 3.62 7.01
N VAL A 412 4.49 3.98 7.53
CA VAL A 412 5.46 4.82 6.82
C VAL A 412 6.82 4.14 6.89
N ARG A 413 7.46 3.92 5.75
CA ARG A 413 8.82 3.41 5.64
C ARG A 413 9.72 4.48 5.03
N LEU A 414 10.81 4.76 5.73
CA LEU A 414 11.92 5.56 5.22
C LEU A 414 12.99 4.63 4.67
N SER A 415 13.52 4.94 3.49
CA SER A 415 14.64 4.24 2.87
C SER A 415 15.77 5.23 2.64
N ALA A 416 16.98 4.87 3.04
CA ALA A 416 18.17 5.72 2.99
C ALA A 416 19.39 4.94 2.45
N ARG A 417 20.43 5.65 2.02
CA ARG A 417 21.68 5.05 1.53
C ARG A 417 22.70 4.78 2.63
N SER A 418 22.50 5.34 3.82
CA SER A 418 23.36 5.14 4.98
C SER A 418 22.56 5.23 6.28
N GLU A 419 23.11 4.68 7.36
CA GLU A 419 22.51 4.77 8.70
C GLU A 419 22.40 6.23 9.18
N ASN A 420 23.41 7.07 8.90
CA ASN A 420 23.40 8.49 9.26
C ASN A 420 22.28 9.27 8.54
N GLU A 421 22.10 9.02 7.25
CA GLU A 421 20.99 9.60 6.47
C GLU A 421 19.64 9.13 7.04
N LEU A 422 19.52 7.84 7.34
CA LEU A 422 18.31 7.28 7.91
C LEU A 422 17.96 7.96 9.25
N ASP A 423 18.93 8.13 10.14
CA ASP A 423 18.69 8.76 11.45
C ASP A 423 18.30 10.24 11.34
N GLN A 424 18.82 10.97 10.34
CA GLN A 424 18.37 12.33 10.04
C GLN A 424 16.93 12.34 9.54
N ALA A 425 16.60 11.45 8.59
CA ALA A 425 15.26 11.30 8.03
C ALA A 425 14.23 10.92 9.10
N LYS A 426 14.57 10.01 10.03
CA LYS A 426 13.72 9.66 11.18
C LYS A 426 13.34 10.90 12.01
N ARG A 427 14.32 11.75 12.35
CA ARG A 427 14.07 12.98 13.11
C ARG A 427 13.22 14.00 12.34
N GLU A 428 13.34 14.05 11.01
CA GLU A 428 12.51 14.93 10.17
C GLU A 428 11.07 14.41 10.07
N LEU A 429 10.88 13.10 9.88
CA LEU A 429 9.56 12.48 9.86
C LEU A 429 8.83 12.66 11.20
N GLU A 430 9.50 12.43 12.33
CA GLU A 430 8.92 12.59 13.68
C GLU A 430 8.49 14.05 13.96
N ARG A 431 9.26 15.03 13.46
CA ARG A 431 8.88 16.46 13.54
C ARG A 431 7.67 16.76 12.65
N SER A 432 7.67 16.26 11.42
CA SER A 432 6.59 16.49 10.45
C SER A 432 5.29 15.83 10.87
N SER A 433 5.34 14.62 11.43
CA SER A 433 4.15 13.91 11.91
C SER A 433 3.49 14.63 13.09
N THR A 434 4.30 15.22 13.98
CA THR A 434 3.81 16.05 15.09
C THR A 434 3.02 17.25 14.56
N ALA A 435 3.51 17.94 13.52
CA ALA A 435 2.80 19.04 12.89
C ALA A 435 1.47 18.60 12.25
N LEU A 436 1.42 17.38 11.70
CA LEU A 436 0.22 16.77 11.11
C LEU A 436 -0.72 16.15 12.15
N LYS A 437 -0.38 16.19 13.44
CA LYS A 437 -1.10 15.52 14.54
C LYS A 437 -1.26 14.00 14.31
N ALA A 438 -0.32 13.40 13.59
CA ALA A 438 -0.24 11.97 13.37
C ALA A 438 0.80 11.36 14.33
N GLY A 439 0.33 10.54 15.27
CA GLY A 439 1.21 9.85 16.21
C GLY A 439 1.88 8.66 15.53
N LEU A 440 3.20 8.73 15.33
CA LEU A 440 3.97 7.62 14.76
C LEU A 440 4.61 6.76 15.86
N VAL A 441 4.56 5.44 15.69
CA VAL A 441 5.19 4.45 16.56
C VAL A 441 6.28 3.74 15.77
N ARG A 442 7.49 3.75 16.30
CA ARG A 442 8.63 3.05 15.70
C ARG A 442 8.47 1.54 15.87
N LEU A 443 8.63 0.80 14.78
CA LEU A 443 8.57 -0.67 14.77
C LEU A 443 9.94 -1.28 15.12
N ASP A 444 10.59 -0.81 16.18
CA ASP A 444 11.88 -1.35 16.62
C ASP A 444 11.71 -2.86 16.95
N ARG A 445 12.54 -3.72 16.33
CA ARG A 445 12.48 -5.21 16.32
C ARG A 445 11.33 -5.81 15.52
N GLU A 446 10.57 -5.00 14.80
CA GLU A 446 9.46 -5.41 13.93
C GLU A 446 9.62 -4.74 12.56
N GLN A 447 10.87 -4.59 12.11
CA GLN A 447 11.19 -3.89 10.87
C GLN A 447 10.81 -4.71 9.66
N LEU A 448 10.95 -6.05 9.72
CA LEU A 448 10.49 -6.94 8.66
C LEU A 448 8.96 -6.94 8.51
N PRO A 449 8.14 -7.12 9.57
CA PRO A 449 6.69 -6.90 9.48
C PRO A 449 6.33 -5.52 8.93
N GLY A 450 7.00 -4.46 9.40
CA GLY A 450 6.79 -3.11 8.88
C GLY A 450 7.18 -2.94 7.41
N LEU A 451 8.19 -3.69 6.93
CA LEU A 451 8.54 -3.76 5.51
C LEU A 451 7.38 -4.37 4.73
N LEU A 452 6.90 -5.56 5.11
CA LEU A 452 5.82 -6.27 4.42
C LEU A 452 4.53 -5.43 4.40
N ALA A 453 4.19 -4.79 5.51
CA ALA A 453 3.04 -3.88 5.61
C ALA A 453 3.14 -2.61 4.74
N THR A 454 4.34 -2.29 4.22
CA THR A 454 4.58 -1.15 3.30
C THR A 454 4.91 -1.59 1.87
N LEU A 455 4.99 -2.89 1.59
CA LEU A 455 4.98 -3.41 0.23
C LEU A 455 3.53 -3.49 -0.26
N PRO A 456 3.27 -3.31 -1.57
CA PRO A 456 1.94 -3.48 -2.17
C PRO A 456 1.51 -4.96 -2.20
N LEU A 457 1.19 -5.50 -1.03
CA LEU A 457 0.80 -6.91 -0.80
C LEU A 457 -0.58 -7.07 -0.17
N GLY A 458 -1.23 -5.97 0.25
CA GLY A 458 -2.51 -5.97 0.96
C GLY A 458 -2.45 -5.43 2.39
N GLY A 459 -1.27 -5.14 2.93
CA GLY A 459 -1.14 -4.36 4.18
C GLY A 459 -1.44 -5.08 5.50
N THR A 460 -1.54 -6.41 5.50
CA THR A 460 -1.69 -7.25 6.70
C THR A 460 -0.91 -8.55 6.52
N HIS A 461 0.10 -8.77 7.37
CA HIS A 461 0.90 -10.00 7.48
C HIS A 461 1.18 -10.32 8.95
#